data_AF-A0A350H364-F1
#
_entry.id   AF-A0A350H364-F1
#
_cell.length_a   1.000
_cell.length_b   1.000
_cell.length_c   1.000
_cell.angle_alpha   90.00
_cell.angle_beta   90.00
_cell.angle_gamma   90.00
#
_symmetry.space_group_name_H-M   'P 1'
#
loop_
_entity.id
_entity.type
_entity.pdbx_description
1 polymer ?
#
loop_
_entity_poly.entity_id
_entity_poly.type
_entity_poly.pdbx_seq_one_letter_code
_entity_poly.pdbx_strand_id
1 'polypeptide(L)'
;MKTFDEIVSVSPYSLDKEQKKELLNNRLIGLTRYHYENCKEYKKMIDCIGTNIDDITEFVDIPFLPVRLFKEMDLYSINKEQIFKT
;
A
#
# COMPACT_ATOMS: atom_id res chain seq x y z
N MET A 1 4.22 1.61 13.60
CA MET A 1 3.06 1.46 12.68
C MET A 1 2.31 0.20 13.09
N LYS A 2 0.97 0.24 13.20
CA LYS A 2 0.20 -0.97 13.51
C LYS A 2 0.35 -2.01 12.39
N THR A 3 0.48 -3.26 12.79
CA THR A 3 0.43 -4.45 11.92
C THR A 3 -1.00 -4.70 11.44
N PHE A 4 -1.16 -5.58 10.46
CA PHE A 4 -2.49 -5.94 9.96
C PHE A 4 -3.33 -6.60 11.06
N ASP A 5 -2.76 -7.52 11.83
CA ASP A 5 -3.47 -8.25 12.89
C ASP A 5 -3.94 -7.30 14.01
N GLU A 6 -3.12 -6.31 14.38
CA GLU A 6 -3.51 -5.27 15.33
C GLU A 6 -4.65 -4.39 14.81
N ILE A 7 -4.71 -4.13 13.49
CA ILE A 7 -5.81 -3.35 12.87
C ILE A 7 -7.10 -4.18 12.88
N VAL A 8 -7.03 -5.45 12.50
CA VAL A 8 -8.20 -6.35 12.44
C VAL A 8 -8.75 -6.64 13.84
N SER A 9 -7.91 -6.58 14.86
CA SER A 9 -8.32 -6.76 16.27
C SER A 9 -9.09 -5.55 16.83
N VAL A 10 -9.13 -4.42 16.13
CA VAL A 10 -9.94 -3.27 16.56
C VAL A 10 -11.43 -3.60 16.39
N SER A 11 -12.23 -3.31 17.43
CA SER A 11 -13.66 -3.57 17.41
C SER A 11 -14.34 -2.87 16.22
N PRO A 12 -15.26 -3.55 15.50
CA PRO A 12 -16.04 -2.91 14.45
C PRO A 12 -16.75 -1.64 14.96
N TYR A 13 -16.76 -0.60 14.13
CA TYR A 13 -17.40 0.69 14.40
C TYR A 13 -16.92 1.42 15.67
N SER A 14 -15.80 1.02 16.29
CA SER A 14 -15.30 1.65 17.52
C SER A 14 -14.44 2.90 17.28
N LEU A 15 -14.04 3.16 16.03
CA LEU A 15 -13.24 4.32 15.66
C LEU A 15 -14.12 5.38 15.01
N ASP A 16 -13.92 6.63 15.42
CA ASP A 16 -14.49 7.77 14.72
C ASP A 16 -13.78 8.03 13.38
N LYS A 17 -14.24 9.06 12.67
CA LYS A 17 -13.73 9.42 11.35
C LYS A 17 -12.25 9.80 11.36
N GLU A 18 -11.81 10.61 12.32
CA GLU A 18 -10.46 11.14 12.36
C GLU A 18 -9.47 10.06 12.82
N GLN A 19 -9.86 9.26 13.82
CA GLN A 19 -9.10 8.09 14.25
C GLN A 19 -8.91 7.08 13.11
N LYS A 20 -9.97 6.85 12.31
CA LYS A 20 -9.89 5.95 11.14
C LYS A 20 -9.03 6.56 10.04
N LYS A 21 -9.12 7.87 9.80
CA LYS A 21 -8.29 8.58 8.83
C LYS A 21 -6.82 8.46 9.18
N GLU A 22 -6.45 8.74 10.43
CA GLU A 22 -5.07 8.63 10.91
C GLU A 22 -4.53 7.19 10.81
N LEU A 23 -5.35 6.21 11.21
CA LEU A 23 -4.99 4.79 11.12
C LEU A 23 -4.69 4.38 9.67
N LEU A 24 -5.56 4.77 8.74
CA LEU A 24 -5.43 4.44 7.32
C LEU A 24 -4.26 5.19 6.68
N ASN A 25 -4.08 6.49 6.95
CA ASN A 25 -2.93 7.27 6.46
C ASN A 25 -1.62 6.60 6.86
N ASN A 26 -1.44 6.33 8.16
CA ASN A 26 -0.23 5.71 8.67
C ASN A 26 0.06 4.36 8.01
N ARG A 27 -0.97 3.51 7.84
CA ARG A 27 -0.79 2.18 7.28
C ARG A 27 -0.60 2.19 5.76
N LEU A 28 -1.47 2.87 5.02
CA LEU A 28 -1.49 2.82 3.56
C LEU A 28 -0.32 3.60 2.96
N ILE A 29 0.03 4.77 3.49
CA ILE A 29 1.20 5.52 3.00
C ILE A 29 2.49 4.73 3.27
N GLY A 30 2.61 4.14 4.46
CA GLY A 30 3.74 3.27 4.80
C GLY A 30 3.88 2.07 3.86
N LEU A 31 2.75 1.42 3.52
CA LEU A 31 2.74 0.33 2.54
C LEU A 31 3.08 0.81 1.12
N THR A 32 2.52 1.94 0.67
CA THR A 32 2.81 2.50 -0.65
C THR A 32 4.30 2.79 -0.81
N ARG A 33 4.95 3.39 0.21
CA ARG A 33 6.41 3.61 0.21
C ARG A 33 7.19 2.30 0.21
N TYR A 34 6.81 1.35 1.05
CA TYR A 34 7.43 0.03 1.08
C TYR A 34 7.35 -0.68 -0.29
N HIS A 35 6.20 -0.65 -0.95
CA HIS A 35 6.02 -1.25 -2.28
C HIS A 35 6.83 -0.51 -3.35
N TYR A 36 6.89 0.83 -3.28
CA TYR A 36 7.70 1.65 -4.17
C TYR A 36 9.20 1.34 -4.08
N GLU A 37 9.71 1.09 -2.87
CA GLU A 37 11.12 0.77 -2.63
C GLU A 37 11.48 -0.67 -3.01
N ASN A 38 10.57 -1.62 -2.80
CA ASN A 38 10.87 -3.06 -2.87
C ASN A 38 10.28 -3.77 -4.09
N CYS A 39 9.42 -3.13 -4.89
CA CYS A 39 8.87 -3.70 -6.12
C CYS A 39 9.16 -2.77 -7.30
N LYS A 40 10.09 -3.18 -8.17
CA LYS A 40 10.50 -2.42 -9.36
C LYS A 40 9.32 -2.11 -10.29
N GLU A 41 8.41 -3.07 -10.42
CA GLU A 41 7.26 -2.99 -11.30
C GLU A 41 6.22 -2.02 -10.73
N TYR A 42 6.01 -2.05 -9.41
CA TYR A 42 5.21 -1.05 -8.69
C TYR A 42 5.77 0.36 -8.84
N LYS A 43 7.08 0.54 -8.63
CA LYS A 43 7.76 1.82 -8.81
C LYS A 43 7.52 2.42 -10.18
N LYS A 44 7.74 1.65 -11.25
CA LYS A 44 7.50 2.11 -12.63
C LYS A 44 6.06 2.54 -12.86
N MET A 45 5.08 1.88 -12.25
CA MET A 45 3.68 2.25 -12.38
C MET A 45 3.41 3.62 -11.75
N ILE A 46 3.88 3.84 -10.52
CA ILE A 46 3.76 5.12 -9.82
C ILE A 46 4.44 6.25 -10.61
N ASP A 47 5.67 6.01 -11.08
CA ASP A 47 6.43 6.97 -11.88
C ASP A 47 5.72 7.29 -13.21
N CYS A 48 5.14 6.28 -13.88
CA CYS A 48 4.43 6.44 -15.15
C CYS A 48 3.12 7.23 -15.00
N ILE A 49 2.41 7.05 -13.89
CA ILE A 49 1.21 7.84 -13.56
C ILE A 49 1.59 9.30 -13.26
N GLY A 50 2.86 9.58 -12.96
CA GLY A 50 3.35 10.91 -12.61
C GLY A 50 3.11 11.26 -11.14
N THR A 51 2.83 10.27 -10.29
CA THR A 51 2.73 10.49 -8.84
C THR A 51 4.11 10.55 -8.23
N ASN A 52 4.43 11.66 -7.59
CA ASN A 52 5.60 11.75 -6.73
C ASN A 52 5.31 11.10 -5.37
N ILE A 53 6.09 10.09 -5.02
CA ILE A 53 5.92 9.34 -3.76
C ILE A 53 6.05 10.23 -2.52
N ASP A 54 6.85 11.29 -2.60
CA ASP A 54 7.11 12.19 -1.49
C ASP A 54 5.97 13.16 -1.22
N ASP A 55 5.11 13.39 -2.22
CA ASP A 55 3.96 14.28 -2.12
C ASP A 55 2.71 13.57 -1.56
N ILE A 56 2.77 12.25 -1.32
CA ILE A 56 1.66 11.49 -0.70
C ILE A 56 1.63 11.78 0.80
N THR A 57 0.67 12.60 1.21
CA THR A 57 0.46 13.00 2.62
C THR A 57 -0.79 12.38 3.23
N GLU A 58 -1.76 12.03 2.40
CA GLU A 58 -2.97 11.31 2.78
C GLU A 58 -3.18 10.07 1.90
N PHE A 59 -3.91 9.07 2.41
CA PHE A 59 -4.18 7.85 1.65
C PHE A 59 -5.02 8.10 0.38
N VAL A 60 -5.71 9.25 0.31
CA VAL A 60 -6.46 9.68 -0.88
C VAL A 60 -5.56 10.17 -2.01
N ASP A 61 -4.30 10.51 -1.72
CA ASP A 61 -3.31 10.92 -2.72
C ASP A 61 -2.71 9.70 -3.43
N ILE A 62 -2.94 8.47 -2.91
CA ILE A 62 -2.44 7.24 -3.50
C ILE A 62 -3.17 6.98 -4.82
N PRO A 63 -2.46 6.81 -5.95
CA PRO A 63 -3.08 6.64 -7.25
C PRO A 63 -3.79 5.28 -7.36
N PHE A 64 -4.93 5.27 -8.05
CA PHE A 64 -5.58 4.02 -8.42
C PHE A 64 -4.80 3.28 -9.49
N LEU A 65 -4.62 1.97 -9.29
CA LEU A 65 -3.93 1.10 -10.24
C LEU A 65 -4.92 0.20 -11.00
N PRO A 66 -4.80 0.06 -12.32
CA PRO A 66 -5.60 -0.87 -13.11
C PRO A 66 -5.45 -2.32 -12.63
N VAL A 67 -6.57 -2.98 -12.32
CA VAL A 67 -6.59 -4.38 -11.82
C VAL A 67 -5.97 -5.39 -12.80
N ARG A 68 -5.94 -5.09 -14.11
CA ARG A 68 -5.34 -5.97 -15.12
C ARG A 68 -3.84 -6.18 -14.92
N LEU A 69 -3.16 -5.23 -14.29
CA LEU A 69 -1.71 -5.27 -14.08
C LEU A 69 -1.28 -6.47 -13.23
N PHE A 70 -2.12 -6.91 -12.29
CA PHE A 70 -1.88 -8.12 -11.50
C PHE A 70 -1.86 -9.42 -12.33
N LYS A 71 -2.36 -9.40 -13.57
CA LYS A 71 -2.28 -10.55 -14.49
C LYS A 71 -1.09 -10.48 -15.43
N GLU A 72 -0.54 -9.28 -15.63
CA GLU A 72 0.50 -9.00 -16.62
C GLU A 72 1.88 -8.87 -15.96
N MET A 73 1.94 -8.69 -14.64
CA MET A 73 3.17 -8.35 -13.92
C MET A 73 3.29 -9.09 -12.59
N ASP A 74 4.53 -9.47 -12.24
CA ASP A 74 4.90 -10.04 -10.94
C ASP A 74 5.01 -8.91 -9.90
N LEU A 75 3.92 -8.58 -9.23
CA LEU A 75 3.87 -7.52 -8.22
C LEU A 75 4.19 -8.04 -6.82
N TYR A 76 5.46 -8.36 -6.59
CA TYR A 76 5.98 -8.77 -5.28
C TYR A 76 6.91 -7.71 -4.71
N SER A 77 6.73 -7.37 -3.43
CA SER A 77 7.64 -6.50 -2.66
C SER A 77 8.53 -7.28 -1.70
N ILE A 78 8.60 -8.59 -1.91
CA ILE A 78 9.44 -9.53 -1.19
C ILE A 78 10.28 -10.30 -2.21
N ASN A 79 11.36 -10.92 -1.75
CA ASN A 79 12.18 -11.74 -2.63
C ASN A 79 11.41 -12.97 -3.11
N LYS A 80 11.66 -13.40 -4.35
CA LYS A 80 10.93 -14.51 -4.98
C LYS A 80 11.12 -15.82 -4.23
N GLU A 81 12.28 -16.00 -3.59
CA GLU A 81 12.62 -17.17 -2.77
C GLU A 81 11.78 -17.24 -1.48
N GLN A 82 11.16 -16.15 -1.06
CA GLN A 82 10.29 -16.09 0.12
C GLN A 82 8.83 -16.47 -0.21
N ILE A 83 8.52 -16.70 -1.49
CA ILE A 83 7.18 -17.11 -1.93
C ILE A 83 7.03 -18.62 -1.74
N PHE A 84 6.25 -19.02 -0.73
CA PHE A 84 6.03 -20.43 -0.37
C PHE A 84 4.69 -20.99 -0.88
N LYS A 85 3.79 -20.14 -1.39
CA LYS A 85 2.50 -20.50 -1.98
C LYS A 85 2.20 -19.56 -3.15
N THR A 86 1.67 -20.11 -4.24
CA THR A 86 1.28 -19.38 -5.45
C THR A 86 -0.15 -19.69 -5.82
#